data_AF-A0A3D8K2D2-F1
#
_entry.id   AF-A0A3D8K2D2-F1
#
_cell.length_a   1.000
_cell.length_b   1.000
_cell.length_c   1.000
_cell.angle_alpha   90.00
_cell.angle_beta   90.00
_cell.angle_gamma   90.00
#
_symmetry.space_group_name_H-M   'P 1'
#
loop_
_entity.id
_entity.type
_entity.pdbx_description
1 polymer ?
#
loop_
_entity_poly.entity_id
_entity_poly.type
_entity_poly.pdbx_seq_one_letter_code
_entity_poly.pdbx_strand_id
1 'polypeptide(L)'
;MNSTAIADDIAQGESFEQFMNSLRDPAFAAPIVSARRYSEALHIDMQTLAKQAGVHRNTLSRTPASESVQRFLREALRVIRAATDANGCVQHALFWYRNEPLSEFEYKTAEQLVSGGRTEDVLRYIVSVETRAAAA
;
A
#
# COMPACT_ATOMS: atom_id res chain seq x y z
N MET A 1 16.67 24.21 19.42
CA MET A 1 17.25 23.44 18.31
C MET A 1 16.81 22.00 18.50
N ASN A 2 15.78 21.54 17.76
CA ASN A 2 15.45 20.12 17.50
C ASN A 2 14.14 19.94 16.72
N SER A 3 13.31 20.98 16.56
CA SER A 3 12.09 20.86 15.74
C SER A 3 12.36 20.70 14.24
N THR A 4 13.44 21.29 13.72
CA THR A 4 13.81 21.19 12.30
C THR A 4 14.38 19.82 11.95
N ALA A 5 15.20 19.24 12.83
CA ALA A 5 15.78 17.90 12.61
C ALA A 5 14.72 16.78 12.65
N ILE A 6 13.69 16.89 13.50
CA ILE A 6 12.59 15.92 13.52
C ILE A 6 11.72 16.04 12.26
N ALA A 7 11.48 17.26 11.76
CA ALA A 7 10.76 17.45 10.51
C ALA A 7 11.54 16.93 9.29
N ASP A 8 12.87 17.09 9.29
CA ASP A 8 13.74 16.59 8.24
C ASP A 8 13.92 15.05 8.27
N ASP A 9 13.95 14.42 9.45
CA ASP A 9 13.96 12.95 9.60
C ASP A 9 12.61 12.32 9.19
N ILE A 10 11.49 13.01 9.42
CA ILE A 10 10.16 12.61 8.92
C ILE A 10 10.08 12.79 7.39
N ALA A 11 10.79 13.78 6.83
CA ALA A 11 10.87 14.05 5.40
C ALA A 11 11.79 13.07 4.65
N GLN A 12 12.80 12.48 5.32
CA GLN A 12 13.54 11.31 4.84
C GLN A 12 12.75 10.02 5.10
N GLY A 13 11.46 10.04 4.74
CA GLY A 13 10.65 8.81 4.71
C GLY A 13 11.34 7.79 3.83
N GLU A 14 11.36 6.52 4.26
CA GLU A 14 11.96 5.43 3.48
C GLU A 14 11.52 5.53 2.01
N SER A 15 12.48 5.54 1.09
CA SER A 15 12.14 5.60 -0.33
C SER A 15 11.23 4.43 -0.70
N PHE A 16 10.34 4.63 -1.68
CA PHE A 16 9.48 3.55 -2.16
C PHE A 16 10.30 2.31 -2.60
N GLU A 17 11.51 2.52 -3.13
CA GLU A 17 12.43 1.44 -3.49
C GLU A 17 12.93 0.65 -2.28
N GLN A 18 13.25 1.32 -1.17
CA GLN A 18 13.62 0.67 0.08
C GLN A 18 12.43 -0.12 0.65
N PHE A 19 11.23 0.45 0.60
CA PHE A 19 10.01 -0.26 0.96
C PHE A 19 9.78 -1.50 0.08
N MET A 20 9.89 -1.39 -1.25
CA MET A 20 9.76 -2.54 -2.15
C MET A 20 10.80 -3.63 -1.89
N ASN A 21 12.03 -3.25 -1.56
CA ASN A 21 13.09 -4.18 -1.18
C ASN A 21 12.78 -4.88 0.16
N SER A 22 12.19 -4.17 1.12
CA SER A 22 11.81 -4.76 2.40
C SER A 22 10.73 -5.83 2.23
N LEU A 23 9.85 -5.73 1.23
CA LEU A 23 8.79 -6.71 0.96
C LEU A 23 9.26 -8.03 0.33
N ARG A 24 10.50 -8.11 -0.15
CA ARG A 24 11.07 -9.35 -0.70
C ARG A 24 11.39 -10.31 0.44
N ASP A 25 11.18 -11.61 0.20
CA ASP A 25 11.65 -12.65 1.12
C ASP A 25 12.84 -13.38 0.49
N PRO A 26 14.05 -13.29 1.07
CA PRO A 26 15.25 -13.90 0.51
C PRO A 26 15.17 -15.43 0.47
N ALA A 27 14.24 -16.06 1.20
CA ALA A 27 14.00 -17.49 1.11
C ALA A 27 13.35 -17.92 -0.22
N PHE A 28 12.79 -16.99 -0.99
CA PHE A 28 12.16 -17.25 -2.28
C PHE A 28 12.97 -16.63 -3.42
N ALA A 29 13.44 -17.48 -4.35
CA ALA A 29 14.13 -17.02 -5.56
C ALA A 29 13.19 -16.39 -6.60
N ALA A 30 11.88 -16.64 -6.48
CA ALA A 30 10.88 -16.08 -7.39
C ALA A 30 10.61 -14.59 -7.07
N PRO A 31 10.27 -13.76 -8.08
CA PRO A 31 9.97 -12.35 -7.89
C PRO A 31 8.56 -12.13 -7.31
N ILE A 32 8.34 -12.62 -6.08
CA ILE A 32 7.05 -12.52 -5.37
C ILE A 32 7.12 -11.50 -4.24
N VAL A 33 5.97 -10.91 -3.91
CA VAL A 33 5.80 -10.07 -2.73
C VAL A 33 5.49 -10.97 -1.54
N SER A 34 6.22 -10.79 -0.43
CA SER A 34 5.98 -11.55 0.80
C SER A 34 4.73 -11.04 1.51
N ALA A 35 3.69 -11.88 1.58
CA ALA A 35 2.45 -11.57 2.30
C ALA A 35 2.71 -11.24 3.78
N ARG A 36 3.67 -11.93 4.41
CA ARG A 36 4.06 -11.67 5.80
C ARG A 36 4.65 -10.28 5.96
N ARG A 37 5.68 -9.95 5.18
CA ARG A 37 6.35 -8.63 5.29
C ARG A 37 5.42 -7.49 4.91
N TYR A 38 4.53 -7.71 3.93
CA TYR A 38 3.46 -6.78 3.61
C TYR A 38 2.52 -6.56 4.82
N SER A 39 2.06 -7.62 5.49
CA SER A 39 1.21 -7.50 6.68
C SER A 39 1.91 -6.79 7.84
N GLU A 40 3.21 -7.04 8.04
CA GLU A 40 4.03 -6.38 9.05
C GLU A 40 4.15 -4.88 8.77
N ALA A 41 4.43 -4.49 7.52
CA ALA A 41 4.53 -3.08 7.12
C ALA A 41 3.20 -2.32 7.25
N LEU A 42 2.08 -2.98 6.98
CA LEU A 42 0.76 -2.38 7.17
C LEU A 42 0.25 -2.51 8.62
N HIS A 43 0.98 -3.15 9.53
CA HIS A 43 0.53 -3.44 10.90
C HIS A 43 -0.84 -4.13 10.95
N ILE A 44 -1.05 -5.12 10.08
CA ILE A 44 -2.24 -5.98 10.08
C ILE A 44 -1.84 -7.44 10.30
N ASP A 45 -2.76 -8.26 10.80
CA ASP A 45 -2.52 -9.69 10.89
C ASP A 45 -2.76 -10.41 9.56
N MET A 46 -2.21 -11.62 9.44
CA MET A 46 -2.39 -12.47 8.25
C MET A 46 -3.85 -12.85 7.99
N GLN A 47 -4.71 -12.81 9.00
CA GLN A 47 -6.13 -13.13 8.86
C GLN A 47 -6.89 -11.99 8.17
N THR A 48 -6.53 -10.75 8.50
CA THR A 48 -7.02 -9.52 7.90
C THR A 48 -6.54 -9.43 6.46
N LEU A 49 -5.25 -9.67 6.22
CA LEU A 49 -4.71 -9.73 4.85
C LEU A 49 -5.42 -10.79 3.99
N ALA A 50 -5.69 -11.98 4.55
CA ALA A 50 -6.41 -13.03 3.82
C ALA A 50 -7.82 -12.59 3.41
N LYS A 51 -8.54 -11.93 4.32
CA LYS A 51 -9.87 -11.35 4.03
C LYS A 51 -9.77 -10.29 2.94
N GLN A 52 -8.80 -9.37 3.03
CA GLN A 52 -8.61 -8.31 2.05
C GLN A 52 -8.32 -8.85 0.66
N ALA A 53 -7.49 -9.89 0.56
CA ALA A 53 -7.13 -10.55 -0.69
C ALA A 53 -8.21 -11.53 -1.21
N GLY A 54 -9.29 -11.75 -0.46
CA GLY A 54 -10.35 -12.69 -0.83
C GLY A 54 -9.89 -14.16 -0.88
N VAL A 55 -8.90 -14.54 -0.07
CA VAL A 55 -8.34 -15.90 -0.04
C VAL A 55 -8.45 -16.53 1.34
N HIS A 56 -8.26 -17.85 1.40
CA HIS A 56 -8.10 -18.54 2.67
C HIS A 56 -6.73 -18.23 3.28
N ARG A 57 -6.63 -18.07 4.61
CA ARG A 57 -5.36 -17.78 5.31
C ARG A 57 -4.24 -18.77 4.97
N ASN A 58 -4.56 -20.05 4.85
CA ASN A 58 -3.60 -21.08 4.47
C ASN A 58 -2.98 -20.86 3.08
N THR A 59 -3.68 -20.20 2.16
CA THR A 59 -3.15 -19.89 0.82
C THR A 59 -1.97 -18.94 0.92
N LEU A 60 -2.01 -17.97 1.85
CA LEU A 60 -0.91 -17.01 2.04
C LEU A 60 0.40 -17.68 2.47
N SER A 61 0.32 -18.75 3.28
CA SER A 61 1.51 -19.44 3.80
C SER A 61 1.95 -20.63 2.94
N ARG A 62 1.00 -21.41 2.40
CA ARG A 62 1.31 -22.62 1.62
C ARG A 62 1.54 -22.34 0.14
N THR A 63 0.89 -21.32 -0.40
CA THR A 63 0.98 -20.97 -1.82
C THR A 63 1.17 -19.46 -1.99
N PRO A 64 2.26 -18.89 -1.45
CA PRO A 64 2.51 -17.45 -1.48
C PRO A 64 2.60 -16.89 -2.90
N ALA A 65 3.03 -17.70 -3.87
CA ALA A 65 3.11 -17.34 -5.29
C ALA A 65 1.78 -17.49 -6.06
N SER A 66 0.67 -17.84 -5.39
CA SER A 66 -0.63 -17.95 -6.06
C SER A 66 -1.05 -16.63 -6.70
N GLU A 67 -1.65 -16.72 -7.89
CA GLU A 67 -1.99 -15.53 -8.67
C GLU A 67 -2.99 -14.63 -7.93
N SER A 68 -3.95 -15.19 -7.19
CA SER A 68 -4.89 -14.38 -6.40
C SER A 68 -4.21 -13.54 -5.32
N VAL A 69 -3.22 -14.11 -4.61
CA VAL A 69 -2.46 -13.41 -3.57
C VAL A 69 -1.57 -12.36 -4.19
N GLN A 70 -0.78 -12.74 -5.19
CA GLN A 70 0.17 -11.84 -5.81
C GLN A 70 -0.54 -10.70 -6.56
N ARG A 71 -1.69 -10.96 -7.20
CA ARG A 71 -2.53 -9.93 -7.80
C ARG A 71 -2.96 -8.90 -6.76
N PHE A 72 -3.56 -9.31 -5.65
CA PHE A 72 -3.97 -8.36 -4.60
C PHE A 72 -2.79 -7.52 -4.09
N LEU A 73 -1.66 -8.16 -3.77
CA LEU A 73 -0.49 -7.45 -3.26
C LEU A 73 0.05 -6.44 -4.28
N ARG A 74 0.13 -6.80 -5.56
CA ARG A 74 0.56 -5.89 -6.63
C ARG A 74 -0.41 -4.71 -6.80
N GLU A 75 -1.71 -4.96 -6.76
CA GLU A 75 -2.73 -3.92 -6.89
C GLU A 75 -2.67 -2.91 -5.73
N ALA A 76 -2.50 -3.38 -4.50
CA ALA A 76 -2.29 -2.50 -3.35
C ALA A 76 -1.00 -1.68 -3.50
N LEU A 77 0.10 -2.31 -3.94
CA LEU A 77 1.37 -1.61 -4.14
C LEU A 77 1.32 -0.57 -5.26
N ARG A 78 0.52 -0.78 -6.32
CA ARG A 78 0.28 0.24 -7.35
C ARG A 78 -0.35 1.50 -6.76
N VAL A 79 -1.34 1.35 -5.88
CA VAL A 79 -1.99 2.48 -5.19
C VAL A 79 -1.03 3.17 -4.23
N ILE A 80 -0.30 2.40 -3.41
CA ILE A 80 0.69 2.96 -2.47
C ILE A 80 1.78 3.72 -3.24
N ARG A 81 2.23 3.21 -4.39
CA ARG A 81 3.19 3.90 -5.25
C ARG A 81 2.65 5.24 -5.74
N ALA A 82 1.46 5.24 -6.34
CA ALA A 82 0.84 6.48 -6.84
C ALA A 82 0.65 7.50 -5.72
N ALA A 83 0.18 7.07 -4.55
CA ALA A 83 0.05 7.95 -3.38
C ALA A 83 1.40 8.43 -2.84
N THR A 84 2.47 7.63 -2.97
CA THR A 84 3.83 8.03 -2.59
C THR A 84 4.39 9.08 -3.56
N ASP A 85 4.16 8.92 -4.87
CA ASP A 85 4.56 9.91 -5.88
C ASP A 85 3.84 11.25 -5.64
N ALA A 86 2.56 11.21 -5.21
CA ALA A 86 1.76 12.38 -4.88
C ALA A 86 2.21 13.12 -3.59
N ASN A 87 2.55 12.36 -2.54
CA ASN A 87 2.81 12.90 -1.20
C ASN A 87 4.30 12.96 -0.82
N GLY A 88 5.19 12.39 -1.63
CA GLY A 88 6.64 12.37 -1.42
C GLY A 88 7.16 11.43 -0.32
N CYS A 89 6.29 10.72 0.40
CA CYS A 89 6.68 9.87 1.54
C CYS A 89 5.84 8.58 1.60
N VAL A 90 6.51 7.42 1.65
CA VAL A 90 5.83 6.12 1.70
C VAL A 90 5.02 5.94 3.00
N GLN A 91 5.52 6.47 4.11
CA GLN A 91 4.85 6.37 5.41
C GLN A 91 3.53 7.15 5.40
N HIS A 92 3.52 8.34 4.78
CA HIS A 92 2.28 9.10 4.56
C HIS A 92 1.33 8.37 3.61
N ALA A 93 1.85 7.77 2.53
CA ALA A 93 1.02 6.99 1.60
C ALA A 93 0.38 5.77 2.28
N LEU A 94 1.12 5.03 3.12
CA LEU A 94 0.60 3.91 3.91
C LEU A 94 -0.46 4.37 4.92
N PHE A 95 -0.23 5.50 5.60
CA PHE A 95 -1.20 6.08 6.53
C PHE A 95 -2.49 6.46 5.80
N TRP A 96 -2.39 7.20 4.69
CA TRP A 96 -3.51 7.59 3.86
C TRP A 96 -4.28 6.37 3.34
N TYR A 97 -3.56 5.38 2.79
CA TYR A 97 -4.15 4.18 2.20
C TYR A 97 -5.07 3.44 3.18
N ARG A 98 -4.65 3.34 4.45
CA ARG A 98 -5.37 2.61 5.49
C ARG A 98 -6.45 3.43 6.19
N ASN A 99 -6.22 4.74 6.39
CA ASN A 99 -7.00 5.51 7.36
C ASN A 99 -7.82 6.65 6.75
N GLU A 100 -7.46 7.17 5.58
CA GLU A 100 -8.14 8.34 5.01
C GLU A 100 -9.45 7.93 4.31
N PRO A 101 -10.62 8.35 4.80
CA PRO A 101 -11.88 8.10 4.11
C PRO A 101 -12.02 9.00 2.90
N LEU A 102 -12.38 8.43 1.74
CA LEU A 102 -12.50 9.16 0.49
C LEU A 102 -13.97 9.54 0.24
N SER A 103 -14.29 10.83 0.23
CA SER A 103 -15.66 11.34 0.09
C SER A 103 -16.34 10.92 -1.22
N GLU A 104 -15.59 10.84 -2.32
CA GLU A 104 -16.11 10.37 -3.63
C GLU A 104 -16.48 8.87 -3.63
N PHE A 105 -16.07 8.12 -2.62
CA PHE A 105 -16.28 6.69 -2.50
C PHE A 105 -17.09 6.30 -1.27
N GLU A 106 -18.09 7.11 -0.91
CA GLU A 106 -18.94 6.87 0.26
C GLU A 106 -18.13 6.76 1.56
N TYR A 107 -17.05 7.54 1.67
CA TYR A 107 -16.13 7.55 2.80
C TYR A 107 -15.40 6.21 3.05
N LYS A 108 -15.30 5.36 2.02
CA LYS A 108 -14.43 4.17 2.07
C LYS A 108 -12.96 4.57 1.96
N THR A 109 -12.08 3.81 2.60
CA THR A 109 -10.63 3.99 2.47
C THR A 109 -10.12 3.36 1.17
N ALA A 110 -8.94 3.79 0.71
CA ALA A 110 -8.30 3.18 -0.45
C ALA A 110 -8.07 1.67 -0.26
N GLU A 111 -7.70 1.23 0.95
CA GLU A 111 -7.57 -0.18 1.32
C GLU A 111 -8.87 -0.98 1.09
N GLN A 112 -10.00 -0.43 1.51
CA GLN A 112 -11.31 -1.07 1.31
C GLN A 112 -11.68 -1.16 -0.17
N LEU A 113 -11.35 -0.12 -0.96
CA LEU A 113 -11.62 -0.11 -2.39
C LEU A 113 -10.76 -1.12 -3.14
N VAL A 114 -9.46 -1.23 -2.82
CA VAL A 114 -8.56 -2.23 -3.41
C VAL A 114 -9.03 -3.65 -3.06
N SER A 115 -9.40 -3.89 -1.80
CA SER A 115 -9.98 -5.18 -1.39
C SER A 115 -11.27 -5.50 -2.16
N GLY A 116 -12.08 -4.48 -2.47
CA GLY A 116 -13.27 -4.59 -3.32
C GLY A 116 -13.00 -4.71 -4.82
N GLY A 117 -11.74 -4.81 -5.26
CA GLY A 117 -11.36 -4.92 -6.67
C GLY A 117 -11.47 -3.61 -7.46
N ARG A 118 -11.53 -2.46 -6.77
CA ARG A 118 -11.70 -1.13 -7.36
C ARG A 118 -10.39 -0.34 -7.46
N THR A 119 -9.25 -1.00 -7.66
CA THR A 119 -7.93 -0.36 -7.72
C THR A 119 -7.86 0.78 -8.73
N GLU A 120 -8.40 0.57 -9.93
CA GLU A 120 -8.36 1.57 -11.01
C GLU A 120 -9.16 2.84 -10.69
N ASP A 121 -10.21 2.72 -9.87
CA ASP A 121 -10.95 3.89 -9.41
C ASP A 121 -10.12 4.73 -8.43
N VAL A 122 -9.37 4.09 -7.55
CA VAL A 122 -8.46 4.77 -6.61
C VAL A 122 -7.31 5.45 -7.36
N LEU A 123 -6.71 4.78 -8.34
CA LEU A 123 -5.64 5.37 -9.16
C LEU A 123 -6.13 6.60 -9.92
N ARG A 124 -7.33 6.53 -10.52
CA ARG A 124 -7.94 7.67 -11.21
C ARG A 124 -8.23 8.83 -10.26
N TYR A 125 -8.65 8.53 -9.04
CA TYR A 125 -8.86 9.52 -8.00
C TYR A 125 -7.57 10.23 -7.58
N ILE A 126 -6.46 9.50 -7.39
CA ILE A 126 -5.17 10.11 -7.04
C ILE A 126 -4.76 11.13 -8.12
N VAL A 127 -4.80 10.72 -9.39
CA VAL A 127 -4.46 11.60 -10.52
C VAL A 127 -5.38 12.82 -10.61
N SER A 128 -6.68 12.67 -10.32
CA SER A 128 -7.63 13.77 -10.37
C SER A 128 -7.39 14.81 -9.26
N VAL A 129 -6.99 14.36 -8.07
CA VAL A 129 -6.63 15.22 -6.94
C VAL A 129 -5.31 15.94 -7.19
N GLU A 130 -4.28 15.26 -7.69
CA GLU A 130 -2.99 15.88 -8.06
C GLU A 130 -3.18 16.99 -9.10
N THR A 131 -3.97 16.71 -10.15
CA THR A 131 -4.26 17.69 -11.20
C THR A 131 -4.97 18.93 -10.65
N ARG A 132 -5.87 18.75 -9.66
CA ARG A 132 -6.58 19.86 -9.02
C ARG A 132 -5.65 20.68 -8.13
N ALA A 133 -4.73 20.03 -7.40
CA ALA A 133 -3.75 20.71 -6.57
C ALA A 133 -2.76 21.54 -7.40
N ALA A 134 -2.37 21.07 -8.59
CA ALA A 134 -1.46 21.80 -9.49
C ALA A 134 -2.13 22.98 -10.22
N ALA A 135 -3.47 23.01 -10.29
CA ALA A 135 -4.23 24.05 -10.96
C ALA A 135 -4.70 25.20 -10.03
N ALA A 136 -4.41 25.10 -8.73
CA ALA A 136 -4.74 26.09 -7.69
C ALA A 136 -3.52 26.94 -7.34
#